data_AF-A0A2U2Z7N6-F1
#
_entry.id   AF-A0A2U2Z7N6-F1
#
_cell.length_a   1.000
_cell.length_b   1.000
_cell.length_c   1.000
_cell.angle_alpha   90.00
_cell.angle_beta   90.00
_cell.angle_gamma   90.00
#
_symmetry.space_group_name_H-M   'P 1'
#
loop_
_entity.id
_entity.type
_entity.pdbx_description
1 polymer ?
#
loop_
_entity_poly.entity_id
_entity_poly.type
_entity_poly.pdbx_seq_one_letter_code
_entity_poly.pdbx_strand_id
1 'polypeptide(L)'
;MHDLIRRVARWLGLLFGPGTGSHRAGDRCPAGPAYSVPRTADSGRLPLHRSPYCLHLPLDGAASRLVRPYLTAHEQEQEQARRRHRRRVLVLAAGFGADLDQHTSGVRKAAA
;
A
#
# COMPACT_ATOMS: atom_id res chain seq x y z
N MET A 1 -35.57 2.87 6.76
CA MET A 1 -34.23 3.52 6.72
C MET A 1 -33.12 2.62 7.28
N HIS A 2 -33.36 1.84 8.35
CA HIS A 2 -32.37 0.93 8.93
C HIS A 2 -31.96 -0.25 8.03
N ASP A 3 -32.81 -0.66 7.09
CA ASP A 3 -32.52 -1.76 6.17
C ASP A 3 -31.46 -1.39 5.13
N LEU A 4 -31.42 -0.11 4.72
CA LEU A 4 -30.40 0.39 3.80
C LEU A 4 -29.03 0.38 4.48
N ILE A 5 -28.96 0.82 5.74
CA ILE A 5 -27.74 0.85 6.54
C ILE A 5 -27.20 -0.59 6.72
N ARG A 6 -28.07 -1.55 7.08
CA ARG A 6 -27.70 -2.96 7.21
C ARG A 6 -27.20 -3.57 5.89
N ARG A 7 -27.83 -3.19 4.77
CA ARG A 7 -27.45 -3.67 3.43
C ARG A 7 -26.08 -3.15 3.01
N VAL A 8 -25.80 -1.86 3.24
CA VAL A 8 -24.51 -1.24 2.93
C VAL A 8 -23.41 -1.79 3.85
N ALA A 9 -23.67 -1.95 5.14
CA ALA A 9 -22.70 -2.54 6.08
C ALA A 9 -22.32 -3.97 5.70
N ARG A 10 -23.28 -4.80 5.27
CA ARG A 10 -23.02 -6.16 4.78
C ARG A 10 -22.21 -6.15 3.48
N TRP A 11 -22.48 -5.23 2.58
CA TRP A 11 -21.74 -5.12 1.32
C TRP A 11 -20.28 -4.71 1.55
N LEU A 12 -20.06 -3.75 2.47
CA LEU A 12 -18.71 -3.36 2.89
C LEU A 12 -17.96 -4.49 3.59
N GLY A 13 -18.64 -5.28 4.44
CA GLY A 13 -18.02 -6.44 5.11
C GLY A 13 -17.56 -7.54 4.15
N LEU A 14 -18.22 -7.69 2.98
CA LEU A 14 -17.78 -8.62 1.94
C LEU A 14 -16.59 -8.08 1.14
N LEU A 15 -16.53 -6.77 0.92
CA LEU A 15 -15.47 -6.12 0.15
C LEU A 15 -14.16 -5.98 0.94
N PHE A 16 -14.28 -5.66 2.23
CA PHE A 16 -13.15 -5.46 3.16
C PHE A 16 -12.95 -6.63 4.12
N GLY A 17 -13.73 -7.69 3.96
CA GLY A 17 -13.56 -8.91 4.73
C GLY A 17 -12.16 -9.45 4.52
N PRO A 18 -11.47 -9.91 5.59
CA PRO A 18 -10.14 -10.47 5.46
C PRO A 18 -10.23 -11.64 4.49
N GLY A 19 -9.67 -11.47 3.30
CA GLY A 19 -9.45 -12.58 2.39
C GLY A 19 -8.68 -13.62 3.19
N THR A 20 -9.26 -14.81 3.34
CA THR A 20 -8.61 -15.94 4.00
C THR A 20 -7.48 -16.42 3.10
N GLY A 21 -6.43 -15.61 3.01
CA GLY A 21 -5.14 -15.98 2.50
C GLY A 21 -4.60 -17.00 3.48
N SER A 22 -4.91 -18.26 3.20
CA SER A 22 -4.20 -19.41 3.75
C SER A 22 -2.76 -19.31 3.25
N HIS A 23 -2.00 -18.40 3.85
CA HIS A 23 -0.56 -18.47 3.83
C HIS A 23 -0.23 -19.72 4.64
N ARG A 24 -0.02 -20.81 3.92
CA ARG A 24 0.65 -22.00 4.45
C ARG A 24 1.92 -21.53 5.15
N ALA A 25 1.84 -21.40 6.47
CA ALA A 25 3.00 -21.26 7.31
C ALA A 25 3.78 -22.55 7.14
N GLY A 26 4.89 -22.44 6.41
CA GLY A 26 5.86 -23.47 6.04
C GLY A 26 5.60 -24.87 6.55
N ASP A 27 5.29 -25.78 5.63
CA ASP A 27 5.79 -27.15 5.75
C ASP A 27 7.31 -27.04 5.88
N ARG A 28 7.79 -27.13 7.12
CA ARG A 28 9.21 -27.31 7.39
C ARG A 28 9.59 -28.63 6.73
N CYS A 29 10.37 -28.53 5.66
CA CYS A 29 11.09 -29.67 5.12
C CYS A 29 11.86 -30.32 6.30
N PRO A 30 11.70 -31.62 6.58
CA PRO A 30 12.57 -32.27 7.55
C PRO A 30 14.00 -32.19 7.02
N ALA A 31 14.88 -31.54 7.79
CA ALA A 31 16.31 -31.57 7.53
C ALA A 31 16.75 -33.04 7.52
N GLY A 32 17.21 -33.52 6.37
CA GLY A 32 17.84 -34.83 6.26
C GLY A 32 19.06 -34.91 7.19
N PRO A 33 19.50 -36.12 7.57
CA PRO A 33 20.62 -36.29 8.48
C PRO A 33 21.88 -35.66 7.89
N ALA A 34 22.47 -34.73 8.64
CA ALA A 34 23.77 -34.18 8.32
C ALA A 34 24.82 -35.29 8.39
N TYR A 35 25.34 -35.71 7.24
CA TYR A 35 26.58 -36.48 7.22
C TYR A 35 27.69 -35.61 7.79
N SER A 36 28.19 -35.98 8.96
CA SER A 36 29.38 -35.39 9.57
C SER A 36 30.61 -35.82 8.76
N VAL A 37 31.04 -34.97 7.84
CA VAL A 37 32.33 -35.13 7.16
C VAL A 37 33.42 -34.69 8.14
N PRO A 38 34.49 -35.47 8.39
CA PRO A 38 35.58 -35.03 9.24
C PRO A 38 36.28 -33.83 8.59
N ARG A 39 36.24 -32.71 9.30
CA ARG A 39 36.82 -31.43 8.89
C ARG A 39 38.32 -31.47 9.11
N THR A 40 39.09 -31.77 8.07
CA THR A 40 40.53 -31.50 8.05
C THR A 40 40.74 -29.98 8.14
N ALA A 41 41.42 -29.58 9.20
CA ALA A 41 41.78 -28.19 9.45
C ALA A 41 42.92 -27.78 8.51
N ASP A 42 42.55 -27.28 7.33
CA ASP A 42 43.40 -26.37 6.55
C ASP A 42 42.54 -25.18 6.16
N SER A 43 42.42 -24.24 7.09
CA SER A 43 41.72 -22.97 6.86
C SER A 43 42.63 -22.01 6.09
N GLY A 44 42.97 -22.39 4.85
CA GLY A 44 43.30 -21.41 3.82
C GLY A 44 42.09 -20.50 3.67
N ARG A 45 42.28 -19.18 3.85
CA ARG A 45 41.17 -18.21 3.74
C ARG A 45 40.58 -18.30 2.34
N LEU A 46 39.45 -18.99 2.22
CA LEU A 46 38.68 -19.01 0.99
C LEU A 46 38.25 -17.58 0.67
N PRO A 47 38.31 -17.15 -0.61
CA PRO A 47 37.80 -15.85 -1.01
C PRO A 47 36.34 -15.71 -0.57
N LEU A 48 35.99 -14.53 -0.04
CA LEU A 48 34.66 -14.25 0.47
C LEU A 48 33.64 -14.49 -0.64
N HIS A 49 32.75 -15.47 -0.45
CA HIS A 49 31.76 -15.84 -1.44
C HIS A 49 30.88 -14.63 -1.79
N ARG A 50 31.07 -14.08 -2.99
CA ARG A 50 30.29 -12.95 -3.51
C ARG A 50 29.29 -13.49 -4.52
N SER A 51 28.00 -13.34 -4.22
CA SER A 51 26.94 -13.66 -5.19
C SER A 51 27.10 -12.76 -6.43
N PRO A 52 26.93 -13.29 -7.65
CA PRO A 52 27.04 -12.51 -8.89
C PRO A 52 26.08 -11.31 -8.97
N TYR A 53 25.02 -11.32 -8.15
CA TYR A 53 24.06 -10.21 -8.02
C TYR A 53 24.46 -9.16 -6.97
N CYS A 54 25.53 -9.39 -6.20
CA CYS A 54 26.03 -8.45 -5.19
C CYS A 54 27.09 -7.47 -5.75
N LEU A 55 27.20 -7.39 -7.08
CA LEU A 55 28.06 -6.46 -7.81
C LEU A 55 27.28 -5.25 -8.36
N HIS A 56 26.03 -5.05 -7.94
CA HIS A 56 25.26 -3.91 -8.41
C HIS A 56 25.67 -2.65 -7.65
N LEU A 57 26.36 -1.76 -8.37
CA LEU A 57 26.35 -0.32 -8.10
C LEU A 57 24.93 0.09 -7.68
N PRO A 58 24.75 0.94 -6.64
CA PRO A 58 23.42 1.33 -6.20
C PRO A 58 22.63 1.81 -7.41
N LEU A 59 21.52 1.12 -7.67
CA LEU A 59 20.68 1.38 -8.83
C LEU A 59 20.13 2.80 -8.70
N ASP A 60 20.54 3.69 -9.61
CA ASP A 60 20.03 5.06 -9.62
C ASP A 60 18.54 5.06 -9.96
N GLY A 61 17.72 5.30 -8.93
CA GLY A 61 16.27 5.39 -9.06
C GLY A 61 15.82 6.55 -9.95
N ALA A 62 16.66 7.58 -10.15
CA ALA A 62 16.38 8.67 -11.08
C ALA A 62 16.63 8.27 -12.54
N ALA A 63 17.60 7.39 -12.80
CA ALA A 63 17.86 6.79 -14.11
C ALA A 63 16.79 5.73 -14.48
N SER A 64 16.14 5.12 -13.49
CA SER A 64 15.06 4.17 -13.69
C SER A 64 13.70 4.88 -13.82
N ARG A 65 13.28 5.16 -15.06
CA ARG A 65 11.91 5.58 -15.38
C ARG A 65 10.94 4.41 -15.15
N LEU A 66 10.69 4.06 -13.89
CA LEU A 66 9.51 3.28 -13.51
C LEU A 66 8.29 4.19 -13.66
N VAL A 67 7.91 4.47 -14.91
CA VAL A 67 6.61 5.04 -15.22
C VAL A 67 5.61 4.02 -14.73
N ARG A 68 4.89 4.34 -13.65
CA ARG A 68 3.80 3.52 -13.11
C ARG A 68 2.51 4.06 -13.73
N PRO A 69 2.01 3.49 -14.84
CA PRO A 69 0.89 4.08 -15.59
C PRO A 69 -0.37 4.23 -14.72
N TYR A 70 -0.53 3.33 -13.75
CA TYR A 70 -1.62 3.36 -12.78
C TYR A 70 -1.50 4.51 -11.78
N LEU A 71 -0.28 4.90 -11.42
CA LEU A 71 -0.05 6.01 -10.50
C LEU A 71 -0.37 7.34 -11.19
N THR A 72 0.04 7.50 -12.45
CA THR A 72 -0.30 8.69 -13.25
C THR A 72 -1.80 8.81 -13.50
N ALA A 73 -2.50 7.71 -13.76
CA ALA A 73 -3.95 7.71 -13.92
C ALA A 73 -4.65 8.12 -12.61
N HIS A 74 -4.22 7.55 -11.48
CA HIS A 74 -4.76 7.88 -10.17
C HIS A 74 -4.51 9.35 -9.76
N GLU A 75 -3.32 9.89 -10.04
CA GLU A 75 -3.02 11.32 -9.80
C GLU A 75 -3.92 12.24 -10.64
N GLN A 76 -4.16 11.89 -11.91
CA GLN A 76 -5.06 12.65 -12.79
C GLN A 76 -6.51 12.63 -12.28
N GLU A 77 -7.01 11.47 -11.84
CA GLU A 77 -8.35 11.35 -11.26
C GLU A 77 -8.48 12.21 -9.98
N GLN A 78 -7.47 12.19 -9.11
CA GLN A 78 -7.45 13.04 -7.92
C GLN A 78 -7.47 14.53 -8.26
N GLU A 79 -6.70 14.94 -9.27
CA GLU A 79 -6.66 16.33 -9.69
C GLU A 79 -8.02 16.77 -10.27
N GLN A 80 -8.66 15.92 -11.08
CA GLN A 80 -10.00 16.17 -11.59
C GLN A 80 -11.02 16.27 -10.47
N ALA A 81 -10.96 15.39 -9.47
CA ALA A 81 -11.83 15.44 -8.30
C ALA A 81 -11.66 16.77 -7.53
N ARG A 82 -10.41 17.21 -7.30
CA ARG A 82 -10.11 18.51 -6.68
C ARG A 82 -10.67 19.68 -7.49
N ARG A 83 -10.50 19.67 -8.81
CA ARG A 83 -11.06 20.70 -9.71
C ARG A 83 -12.59 20.74 -9.65
N ARG A 84 -13.25 19.58 -9.69
CA ARG A 84 -14.72 19.47 -9.55
C ARG A 84 -15.19 19.98 -8.21
N HIS A 85 -14.49 19.64 -7.13
CA HIS A 85 -14.80 20.12 -5.79
C HIS A 85 -14.71 21.64 -5.71
N ARG A 86 -13.59 22.24 -6.13
CA ARG A 86 -13.42 23.71 -6.16
C ARG A 86 -14.54 24.42 -6.93
N ARG A 87 -14.92 23.88 -8.10
CA ARG A 87 -16.05 24.44 -8.88
C ARG A 87 -17.37 24.39 -8.10
N ARG A 88 -17.66 23.28 -7.41
CA ARG A 88 -18.86 23.14 -6.59
C ARG A 88 -18.86 24.13 -5.42
N VAL A 89 -17.72 24.26 -4.73
CA VAL A 89 -17.56 25.25 -3.64
C VAL A 89 -17.86 26.66 -4.16
N LEU A 90 -17.26 27.05 -5.28
CA LEU A 90 -17.50 28.37 -5.89
C LEU A 90 -18.97 28.59 -6.27
N VAL A 91 -19.63 27.60 -6.89
CA VAL A 91 -21.04 27.70 -7.28
C VAL A 91 -21.95 27.84 -6.05
N LEU A 92 -21.69 27.05 -5.00
CA LEU A 92 -22.49 27.09 -3.78
C LEU A 92 -22.26 28.39 -3.00
N ALA A 93 -21.02 28.86 -2.91
CA ALA A 93 -20.69 30.13 -2.31
C ALA A 93 -21.35 31.30 -3.06
N ALA A 94 -21.33 31.30 -4.40
CA ALA A 94 -21.93 32.36 -5.20
C ALA A 94 -23.48 32.32 -5.21
N GLY A 95 -24.08 31.12 -5.23
CA GLY A 95 -25.53 30.96 -5.33
C GLY A 95 -26.26 31.02 -3.99
N PHE A 96 -25.59 30.59 -2.91
CA PHE A 96 -26.23 30.41 -1.59
C PHE A 96 -25.45 31.06 -0.44
N GLY A 97 -24.30 31.68 -0.70
CA GLY A 97 -23.42 32.22 0.35
C GLY A 97 -22.79 31.13 1.24
N ALA A 98 -22.91 29.86 0.86
CA ALA A 98 -22.45 28.72 1.65
C ALA A 98 -21.07 28.27 1.20
N ASP A 99 -20.06 28.46 2.04
CA ASP A 99 -18.71 27.94 1.83
C ASP A 99 -18.55 26.57 2.48
N LEU A 100 -18.38 25.54 1.65
CA LEU A 100 -18.21 24.16 2.13
C LEU A 100 -16.89 23.95 2.86
N ASP A 101 -15.84 24.75 2.57
CA ASP A 101 -14.54 24.60 3.23
C ASP A 101 -14.60 25.02 4.71
N GLN A 102 -15.39 26.05 5.05
CA GLN A 102 -15.63 26.46 6.43
C GLN A 102 -16.45 25.43 7.23
N HIS A 103 -17.42 24.76 6.58
CA HIS A 103 -18.39 23.89 7.26
C HIS A 103 -17.92 22.46 7.56
N THR A 104 -16.84 21.96 6.94
CA THR A 104 -16.27 20.64 7.29
C THR A 104 -15.53 20.62 8.64
N SER A 105 -15.30 21.79 9.26
CA SER A 105 -14.69 21.91 10.59
C SER A 105 -15.65 21.64 11.78
N GLY A 106 -16.95 21.42 11.51
CA GLY A 106 -17.98 21.28 12.56
C GLY A 106 -18.06 19.92 13.27
N VAL A 107 -17.42 18.87 12.74
CA VAL A 107 -17.55 17.50 13.31
C VAL A 107 -16.70 17.29 14.58
N ARG A 108 -15.86 18.26 14.99
CA ARG A 108 -14.95 18.12 16.15
C ARG A 108 -15.45 18.75 17.46
N LYS A 109 -16.66 19.33 17.53
CA LYS A 109 -17.17 20.04 18.72
C LYS A 109 -18.44 19.44 19.35
N ALA A 110 -18.65 18.13 19.21
CA ALA A 110 -19.75 17.42 19.88
C ALA A 110 -19.27 16.29 20.82
N ALA A 111 -18.05 16.43 21.35
CA ALA A 111 -17.51 15.60 22.42
C ALA A 111 -16.81 16.52 23.44
N ALA A 112 -17.60 17.26 24.19
CA ALA A 112 -17.22 17.94 25.43
C ALA A 112 -18.43 17.91 26.35
#